data_AF-A0A834AIU4-F1
#
_entry.id   AF-A0A834AIU4-F1
#
_cell.length_a   1.000
_cell.length_b   1.000
_cell.length_c   1.000
_cell.angle_alpha   90.00
_cell.angle_beta   90.00
_cell.angle_gamma   90.00
#
_symmetry.space_group_name_H-M   'P 1'
#
loop_
_entity.id
_entity.type
_entity.pdbx_description
1 polymer ?
#
loop_
_entity_poly.entity_id
_entity_poly.type
_entity_poly.pdbx_seq_one_letter_code
_entity_poly.pdbx_strand_id
1 'polypeptide(L)'
;MAKVVYDFLKAQQVQAPVELYSDWLSVGHVDEFLSFVPTSDQKGFRLLLASPSVCLKLFQEKREEGHGEAAQFDGVQHQVKTSINEMLADGRLQRDSLHVQVNMVVLGKHLGIPKPFGPIIHGRCCLEEKVRALLEPLGLRCTFIDDFLSYHKLLGEVHCGTNVRRQPFSFKWWHMVP
;
A
#
# COMPACT_ATOMS: atom_id res chain seq x y z
N MET A 1 9.43 19.03 2.40
CA MET A 1 9.54 19.52 1.00
C MET A 1 10.26 20.87 0.97
N ALA A 2 11.11 21.15 -0.03
CA ALA A 2 11.76 22.46 -0.16
C ALA A 2 10.74 23.56 -0.52
N LYS A 3 10.82 24.72 0.14
CA LYS A 3 9.90 25.85 -0.07
C LYS A 3 9.79 26.27 -1.53
N VAL A 4 10.91 26.28 -2.26
CA VAL A 4 10.95 26.63 -3.69
C VAL A 4 10.07 25.70 -4.55
N VAL A 5 10.03 24.41 -4.22
CA VAL A 5 9.20 23.43 -4.94
C VAL A 5 7.73 23.64 -4.58
N TYR A 6 7.42 23.86 -3.30
CA TYR A 6 6.06 24.16 -2.85
C TYR A 6 5.51 25.43 -3.52
N ASP A 7 6.28 26.52 -3.50
CA ASP A 7 5.89 27.79 -4.12
C ASP A 7 5.67 27.61 -5.62
N PHE A 8 6.53 26.85 -6.29
CA PHE A 8 6.38 26.50 -7.70
C PHE A 8 5.09 25.73 -7.96
N LEU A 9 4.79 24.69 -7.18
CA LEU A 9 3.55 23.90 -7.32
C LEU A 9 2.31 24.77 -7.09
N LYS A 10 2.33 25.60 -6.04
CA LYS A 10 1.23 26.52 -5.71
C LYS A 10 0.99 27.54 -6.82
N ALA A 11 2.06 28.04 -7.47
CA ALA A 11 1.96 28.99 -8.57
C ALA A 11 1.25 28.42 -9.81
N GLN A 12 1.13 27.10 -9.96
CA GLN A 12 0.45 26.48 -11.10
C GLN A 12 -1.07 26.64 -11.07
N GLN A 13 -1.68 26.90 -9.89
CA GLN A 13 -3.11 27.14 -9.64
C GLN A 13 -4.08 25.98 -9.96
N VAL A 14 -3.93 25.33 -11.12
CA VAL A 14 -4.88 24.35 -11.68
C VAL A 14 -4.94 23.02 -10.93
N GLN A 15 -4.03 22.79 -9.98
CA GLN A 15 -4.02 21.65 -9.06
C GLN A 15 -3.56 22.15 -7.69
N ALA A 16 -4.42 22.89 -7.00
CA ALA A 16 -4.14 23.47 -5.69
C ALA A 16 -3.55 22.42 -4.72
N PRO A 17 -2.28 22.56 -4.29
CA PRO A 17 -1.64 21.57 -3.43
C PRO A 17 -2.37 21.42 -2.08
N VAL A 18 -2.45 20.18 -1.61
CA VAL A 18 -2.93 19.85 -0.26
C VAL A 18 -1.78 19.23 0.52
N GLU A 19 -1.49 19.78 1.69
CA GLU A 19 -0.44 19.30 2.57
C GLU A 19 -0.98 18.15 3.44
N LEU A 20 -0.21 17.06 3.49
CA LEU A 20 -0.50 15.88 4.29
C LEU A 20 0.62 15.64 5.29
N TYR A 21 0.29 15.02 6.42
CA TYR A 21 1.27 14.69 7.46
C TYR A 21 1.94 13.34 7.16
N SER A 22 3.19 13.38 6.67
CA SER A 22 4.01 12.20 6.39
C SER A 22 5.25 12.08 7.29
N ASP A 23 5.58 13.11 8.09
CA ASP A 23 6.82 13.16 8.91
C ASP A 23 6.90 12.08 10.01
N TRP A 24 5.82 11.34 10.27
CA TRP A 24 5.84 10.19 11.16
C TRP A 24 6.52 8.96 10.53
N LEU A 25 6.68 8.93 9.20
CA LEU A 25 7.40 7.88 8.47
C LEU A 25 8.90 8.17 8.46
N SER A 26 9.71 7.10 8.49
CA SER A 26 11.17 7.24 8.45
C SER A 26 11.68 7.84 7.13
N VAL A 27 11.03 7.52 6.01
CA VAL A 27 11.35 8.11 4.70
C VAL A 27 10.53 9.39 4.51
N GLY A 28 9.27 9.40 4.92
CA GLY A 28 8.48 10.62 5.03
C GLY A 28 7.68 10.94 3.77
N HIS A 29 7.36 9.94 2.95
CA HIS A 29 6.65 10.12 1.68
C HIS A 29 5.18 9.70 1.74
N VAL A 30 4.35 10.40 0.97
CA VAL A 30 2.89 10.15 0.97
C VAL A 30 2.50 8.84 0.30
N ASP A 31 3.29 8.37 -0.67
CA ASP A 31 3.07 7.13 -1.41
C ASP A 31 3.30 5.88 -0.55
N GLU A 32 3.93 6.02 0.61
CA GLU A 32 4.04 4.95 1.59
C GLU A 32 2.65 4.59 2.14
N PHE A 33 1.78 5.58 2.41
CA PHE A 33 0.49 5.32 3.08
C PHE A 33 -0.75 5.53 2.21
N LEU A 34 -0.63 6.16 1.03
CA LEU A 34 -1.77 6.39 0.13
C LEU A 34 -1.50 6.05 -1.34
N SER A 35 -2.53 5.56 -2.04
CA SER A 35 -2.51 5.38 -3.49
C SER A 35 -3.92 5.51 -4.08
N PHE A 36 -4.03 5.66 -5.40
CA PHE A 36 -5.31 5.75 -6.11
C PHE A 36 -5.41 4.67 -7.18
N VAL A 37 -6.57 4.02 -7.27
CA VAL A 37 -6.88 3.03 -8.32
C VAL A 37 -8.14 3.42 -9.08
N PRO A 38 -8.21 3.14 -10.40
CA PRO A 38 -9.40 3.44 -11.19
C PRO A 38 -10.54 2.48 -10.86
N THR A 39 -11.77 2.98 -10.94
CA THR A 39 -12.99 2.19 -10.78
C THR A 39 -14.03 2.59 -11.82
N SER A 40 -15.07 1.78 -11.97
CA SER A 40 -16.17 2.05 -12.94
C SER A 40 -17.37 2.73 -12.31
N ASP A 41 -17.24 3.24 -11.08
CA ASP A 41 -18.33 3.90 -10.36
C ASP A 41 -18.36 5.41 -10.61
N GLN A 42 -19.28 6.12 -9.96
CA GLN A 42 -19.60 7.52 -10.28
C GLN A 42 -18.38 8.47 -10.22
N LYS A 43 -17.47 8.28 -9.26
CA LYS A 43 -16.25 9.11 -9.14
C LYS A 43 -15.09 8.59 -9.98
N GLY A 44 -15.13 7.32 -10.41
CA GLY A 44 -14.12 6.71 -11.27
C GLY A 44 -12.82 6.31 -10.57
N PHE A 45 -12.74 6.43 -9.24
CA PHE A 45 -11.56 5.99 -8.47
C PHE A 45 -11.87 5.54 -7.04
N ARG A 46 -10.91 4.86 -6.42
CA ARG A 46 -10.82 4.63 -4.97
C ARG A 46 -9.49 5.15 -4.44
N LEU A 47 -9.55 5.79 -3.27
CA LEU A 47 -8.38 6.05 -2.44
C LEU A 47 -8.08 4.79 -1.62
N LEU A 48 -6.86 4.30 -1.72
CA LEU A 48 -6.34 3.22 -0.89
C LEU A 48 -5.49 3.84 0.21
N LEU A 49 -5.75 3.44 1.45
CA LEU A 49 -4.93 3.80 2.61
C LEU A 49 -4.38 2.52 3.22
N ALA A 50 -3.11 2.57 3.61
CA ALA A 50 -2.56 1.54 4.46
C ALA A 50 -3.33 1.47 5.79
N SER A 51 -3.67 0.26 6.23
CA SER A 51 -4.51 0.07 7.41
C SER A 51 -4.02 -1.10 8.27
N PRO A 52 -3.26 -0.82 9.34
CA PRO A 52 -2.80 -1.86 10.25
C PRO A 52 -3.94 -2.45 11.06
N SER A 53 -4.94 -1.64 11.43
CA SER A 53 -6.11 -2.13 12.16
C SER A 53 -6.86 -3.21 11.36
N VAL A 54 -6.95 -3.07 10.04
CA VAL A 54 -7.51 -4.11 9.15
C VAL A 54 -6.61 -5.34 9.10
N CYS A 55 -5.29 -5.18 9.12
CA CYS A 55 -4.34 -6.30 9.15
C CYS A 55 -4.44 -7.08 10.47
N LEU A 56 -4.41 -6.40 11.61
CA LEU A 56 -4.57 -7.01 12.94
C LEU A 56 -5.92 -7.71 13.08
N LYS A 57 -6.99 -7.10 12.55
CA LYS A 57 -8.32 -7.74 12.51
C LYS A 57 -8.30 -9.02 11.67
N LEU A 58 -7.67 -9.00 10.49
CA LEU A 58 -7.53 -10.21 9.66
C LEU A 58 -6.76 -11.30 10.41
N PHE A 59 -5.66 -10.96 11.07
CA PHE A 59 -4.89 -11.93 11.87
C PHE A 59 -5.68 -12.49 13.05
N GLN A 60 -6.47 -11.65 13.72
CA GLN A 60 -7.40 -12.07 14.76
C GLN A 60 -8.43 -13.08 14.21
N GLU A 61 -9.08 -12.77 13.08
CA GLU A 61 -10.02 -13.67 12.40
C GLU A 61 -9.35 -15.01 12.07
N LYS A 62 -8.13 -14.99 11.52
CA LYS A 62 -7.37 -16.21 11.18
C LYS A 62 -6.97 -17.02 12.41
N ARG A 63 -6.66 -16.37 13.53
CA ARG A 63 -6.43 -17.07 14.79
C ARG A 63 -7.70 -17.78 15.29
N GLU A 64 -8.85 -17.10 15.23
CA GLU A 64 -10.15 -17.66 15.64
C GLU A 64 -10.59 -18.84 14.75
N GLU A 65 -10.21 -18.83 13.48
CA GLU A 65 -10.37 -19.97 12.56
C GLU A 65 -9.41 -21.15 12.84
N GLY A 66 -8.50 -21.02 13.81
CA GLY A 66 -7.55 -22.06 14.19
C GLY A 66 -6.18 -21.98 13.50
N HIS A 67 -5.87 -20.88 12.81
CA HIS A 67 -4.62 -20.69 12.06
C HIS A 67 -3.58 -19.82 12.79
N GLY A 68 -3.63 -19.74 14.13
CA GLY A 68 -2.74 -18.90 14.93
C GLY A 68 -1.23 -19.20 14.78
N GLU A 69 -0.88 -20.42 14.39
CA GLU A 69 0.52 -20.84 14.18
C GLU A 69 1.05 -20.53 12.76
N ALA A 70 0.18 -20.11 11.84
CA ALA A 70 0.62 -19.63 10.53
C ALA A 70 1.44 -18.35 10.73
N ALA A 71 2.51 -18.17 9.94
CA ALA A 71 3.51 -17.16 10.25
C ALA A 71 3.91 -16.29 9.07
N GLN A 72 4.28 -15.05 9.39
CA GLN A 72 4.91 -14.11 8.49
C GLN A 72 6.31 -14.61 8.10
N PHE A 73 6.71 -14.35 6.85
CA PHE A 73 8.02 -14.68 6.29
C PHE A 73 8.37 -16.18 6.27
N ASP A 74 7.36 -17.05 6.36
CA ASP A 74 7.57 -18.49 6.23
C ASP A 74 8.10 -18.81 4.82
N GLY A 75 9.33 -19.30 4.73
CA GLY A 75 10.03 -19.57 3.47
C GLY A 75 10.87 -18.42 2.91
N VAL A 76 10.97 -17.27 3.58
CA VAL A 76 11.89 -16.19 3.20
C VAL A 76 13.25 -16.39 3.87
N GLN A 77 14.31 -16.53 3.07
CA GLN A 77 15.66 -16.77 3.60
C GLN A 77 16.13 -15.60 4.48
N HIS A 78 16.84 -15.95 5.56
CA HIS A 78 17.43 -14.99 6.51
C HIS A 78 16.43 -14.06 7.20
N GLN A 79 15.14 -14.42 7.26
CA GLN A 79 14.14 -13.74 8.08
C GLN A 79 13.70 -14.61 9.25
N VAL A 80 13.40 -13.95 10.37
CA VAL A 80 12.78 -14.62 11.52
C VAL A 80 11.31 -14.82 11.21
N LYS A 81 10.86 -16.07 11.32
CA LYS A 81 9.45 -16.45 11.22
C LYS A 81 8.74 -15.98 12.49
N THR A 82 7.61 -15.29 12.33
CA THR A 82 6.78 -14.86 13.46
C THR A 82 5.34 -15.25 13.22
N SER A 83 4.77 -16.05 14.12
CA SER A 83 3.41 -16.55 14.03
C SER A 83 2.36 -15.46 14.24
N ILE A 84 1.14 -15.70 13.78
CA ILE A 84 -0.02 -14.84 14.07
C ILE A 84 -0.20 -14.67 15.58
N ASN A 85 -0.05 -15.75 16.36
CA ASN A 85 -0.16 -15.70 17.82
C ASN A 85 0.88 -14.77 18.45
N GLU A 86 2.14 -14.86 18.04
CA GLU A 86 3.21 -13.99 18.53
C GLU A 86 3.00 -12.54 18.11
N MET A 87 2.63 -12.28 16.85
CA MET A 87 2.33 -10.93 16.37
C MET A 87 1.17 -10.30 17.16
N LEU A 88 0.10 -11.06 17.43
CA LEU A 88 -1.04 -10.60 18.21
C LEU A 88 -0.74 -10.51 19.72
N ALA A 89 0.29 -11.18 20.24
CA ALA A 89 0.70 -11.07 21.63
C ALA A 89 1.71 -9.92 21.87
N ASP A 90 2.40 -9.45 20.83
CA ASP A 90 3.40 -8.40 20.94
C ASP A 90 2.74 -7.00 21.10
N GLY A 91 2.65 -6.55 22.35
CA GLY A 91 2.13 -5.23 22.69
C GLY A 91 2.99 -4.06 22.22
N ARG A 92 4.25 -4.27 21.83
CA ARG A 92 5.05 -3.24 21.14
C ARG A 92 4.64 -3.17 19.67
N LEU A 93 4.56 -4.32 18.99
CA LEU A 93 4.09 -4.38 17.60
C LEU A 93 2.71 -3.74 17.47
N GLN A 94 1.76 -4.02 18.38
CA GLN A 94 0.44 -3.41 18.33
C GLN A 94 0.45 -1.89 18.52
N ARG A 95 1.35 -1.37 19.36
CA ARG A 95 1.51 0.08 19.56
C ARG A 95 2.15 0.76 18.35
N ASP A 96 3.13 0.09 17.75
CA ASP A 96 3.90 0.60 16.60
C ASP A 96 3.14 0.40 15.26
N SER A 97 2.22 -0.57 15.21
CA SER A 97 1.33 -0.90 14.07
C SER A 97 0.23 0.15 13.90
N LEU A 98 0.58 1.42 13.90
CA LEU A 98 -0.25 2.47 13.28
C LEU A 98 0.10 2.64 11.80
N HIS A 99 1.09 1.88 11.30
CA HIS A 99 1.79 2.18 10.07
C HIS A 99 1.95 0.92 9.21
N VAL A 100 1.33 0.88 8.04
CA VAL A 100 1.59 -0.13 6.98
C VAL A 100 1.81 0.62 5.68
N GLN A 101 2.19 -0.10 4.62
CA GLN A 101 2.50 0.49 3.32
C GLN A 101 1.52 0.03 2.22
N VAL A 102 1.26 0.90 1.25
CA VAL A 102 0.38 0.66 0.07
C VAL A 102 1.12 0.91 -1.25
N ASN A 103 2.45 0.93 -1.20
CA ASN A 103 3.38 1.44 -2.21
C ASN A 103 3.45 0.59 -3.50
N MET A 104 2.37 0.62 -4.29
CA MET A 104 2.17 -0.19 -5.51
C MET A 104 2.23 0.64 -6.79
N VAL A 105 2.64 0.03 -7.90
CA VAL A 105 2.55 0.65 -9.24
C VAL A 105 1.19 0.37 -9.89
N VAL A 106 0.53 1.43 -10.38
CA VAL A 106 -0.81 1.35 -10.99
C VAL A 106 -0.75 1.60 -12.50
N LEU A 107 -1.02 0.55 -13.30
CA LEU A 107 -1.02 0.57 -14.76
C LEU A 107 -2.42 0.26 -15.31
N GLY A 108 -3.32 1.25 -15.20
CA GLY A 108 -4.73 1.08 -15.55
C GLY A 108 -5.39 0.07 -14.61
N LYS A 109 -5.86 -1.06 -15.16
CA LYS A 109 -6.47 -2.15 -14.37
C LYS A 109 -5.43 -3.14 -13.80
N HIS A 110 -4.15 -3.01 -14.14
CA HIS A 110 -3.09 -3.91 -13.68
C HIS A 110 -2.32 -3.25 -12.54
N LEU A 111 -2.24 -3.94 -11.40
CA LEU A 111 -1.57 -3.47 -10.19
C LEU A 111 -0.32 -4.32 -9.95
N GLY A 112 0.84 -3.67 -9.85
CA GLY A 112 2.07 -4.29 -9.37
C GLY A 112 2.22 -3.99 -7.88
N ILE A 113 1.85 -4.95 -7.05
CA ILE A 113 1.76 -4.83 -5.60
C ILE A 113 2.99 -5.52 -4.99
N PRO A 114 3.68 -4.93 -4.00
CA PRO A 114 4.75 -5.60 -3.29
C PRO A 114 4.25 -6.90 -2.65
N LYS A 115 5.03 -7.98 -2.76
CA LYS A 115 4.64 -9.29 -2.23
C LYS A 115 4.81 -9.29 -0.71
N PRO A 116 3.74 -9.48 0.09
CA PRO A 116 3.81 -9.25 1.52
C PRO A 116 4.45 -10.40 2.32
N PHE A 117 4.64 -11.57 1.70
CA PHE A 117 5.12 -12.79 2.37
C PHE A 117 4.38 -13.11 3.68
N GLY A 118 3.07 -12.93 3.66
CA GLY A 118 2.20 -13.16 4.81
C GLY A 118 1.91 -14.62 5.12
N PRO A 119 1.22 -14.91 6.23
CA PRO A 119 0.90 -16.26 6.67
C PRO A 119 0.21 -17.08 5.58
N ILE A 120 0.72 -18.29 5.34
CA ILE A 120 0.18 -19.22 4.36
C ILE A 120 -0.92 -20.04 5.02
N ILE A 121 -2.15 -19.90 4.52
CA ILE A 121 -3.35 -20.60 4.98
C ILE A 121 -3.99 -21.27 3.76
N HIS A 122 -4.22 -22.59 3.84
CA HIS A 122 -4.70 -23.40 2.71
C HIS A 122 -3.89 -23.20 1.41
N GLY A 123 -2.56 -23.13 1.56
CA GLY A 123 -1.62 -22.99 0.43
C GLY A 123 -1.55 -21.59 -0.18
N ARG A 124 -2.22 -20.57 0.39
CA ARG A 124 -2.21 -19.19 -0.13
C ARG A 124 -1.89 -18.18 0.97
N CYS A 125 -1.26 -17.07 0.59
CA CYS A 125 -0.99 -15.97 1.50
C CYS A 125 -2.29 -15.24 1.85
N CYS A 126 -2.66 -15.18 3.13
CA CYS A 126 -3.92 -14.58 3.56
C CYS A 126 -4.00 -13.05 3.29
N LEU A 127 -2.86 -12.35 3.30
CA LEU A 127 -2.77 -10.93 2.96
C LEU A 127 -3.04 -10.70 1.47
N GLU A 128 -2.43 -11.51 0.59
CA GLU A 128 -2.69 -11.42 -0.85
C GLU A 128 -4.17 -11.68 -1.17
N GLU A 129 -4.75 -12.72 -0.55
CA GLU A 129 -6.18 -13.04 -0.71
C GLU A 129 -7.08 -11.90 -0.23
N LYS A 130 -6.75 -11.26 0.91
CA LYS A 130 -7.50 -10.11 1.41
C LYS A 130 -7.45 -8.93 0.43
N VAL A 131 -6.29 -8.64 -0.14
CA VAL A 131 -6.13 -7.58 -1.15
C VAL A 131 -6.92 -7.90 -2.42
N ARG A 132 -6.82 -9.14 -2.93
CA ARG A 132 -7.60 -9.59 -4.09
C ARG A 132 -9.10 -9.43 -3.85
N ALA A 133 -9.59 -9.90 -2.70
CA ALA A 133 -11.01 -9.79 -2.34
C ALA A 133 -11.53 -8.35 -2.28
N LEU A 134 -10.67 -7.37 -2.00
CA LEU A 134 -11.03 -5.94 -1.99
C LEU A 134 -10.95 -5.29 -3.37
N LEU A 135 -9.98 -5.67 -4.19
CA LEU A 135 -9.64 -4.95 -5.43
C LEU A 135 -10.18 -5.62 -6.70
N GLU A 136 -10.22 -6.95 -6.77
CA GLU A 136 -10.69 -7.67 -7.95
C GLU A 136 -12.18 -7.42 -8.27
N PRO A 137 -13.09 -7.26 -7.29
CA PRO A 137 -14.48 -6.87 -7.58
C PRO A 137 -14.61 -5.50 -8.27
N LEU A 138 -13.57 -4.66 -8.21
CA LEU A 138 -13.50 -3.38 -8.92
C LEU A 138 -13.02 -3.53 -10.38
N GLY A 139 -12.74 -4.76 -10.81
CA GLY A 139 -12.18 -5.07 -12.13
C GLY A 139 -10.67 -4.87 -12.23
N LEU A 140 -9.97 -4.83 -11.09
CA LEU A 140 -8.51 -4.69 -11.01
C LEU A 140 -7.85 -6.07 -10.99
N ARG A 141 -6.63 -6.17 -11.53
CA ARG A 141 -5.81 -7.38 -11.55
C ARG A 141 -4.60 -7.19 -10.65
N CYS A 142 -4.50 -8.01 -9.61
CA CYS A 142 -3.44 -7.92 -8.61
C CYS A 142 -2.28 -8.86 -8.95
N THR A 143 -1.12 -8.30 -9.29
CA THR A 143 0.14 -9.03 -9.46
C THR A 143 1.04 -8.72 -8.27
N PHE A 144 1.45 -9.75 -7.53
CA PHE A 144 2.34 -9.60 -6.38
C PHE A 144 3.79 -9.82 -6.81
N ILE A 145 4.63 -8.81 -6.63
CA ILE A 145 6.02 -8.76 -7.10
C ILE A 145 6.94 -8.91 -5.90
N ASP A 146 7.86 -9.87 -5.97
CA ASP A 146 8.93 -9.99 -4.97
C ASP A 146 9.96 -8.90 -5.19
N ASP A 147 10.00 -7.95 -4.27
CA ASP A 147 10.96 -6.85 -4.20
C ASP A 147 11.75 -6.86 -2.88
N PHE A 148 11.69 -7.96 -2.11
CA PHE A 148 12.09 -7.99 -0.70
C PHE A 148 13.56 -7.63 -0.49
N LEU A 149 14.48 -8.29 -1.21
CA LEU A 149 15.92 -8.04 -1.08
C LEU A 149 16.37 -6.80 -1.85
N SER A 150 15.72 -6.52 -2.98
CA SER A 150 16.12 -5.47 -3.92
C SER A 150 15.65 -4.07 -3.52
N TYR A 151 14.51 -3.96 -2.83
CA TYR A 151 13.89 -2.68 -2.48
C TYR A 151 13.45 -2.63 -1.01
N HIS A 152 12.67 -3.60 -0.52
CA HIS A 152 12.08 -3.53 0.83
C HIS A 152 13.15 -3.38 1.93
N LYS A 153 14.25 -4.13 1.83
CA LYS A 153 15.41 -4.01 2.74
C LYS A 153 16.11 -2.65 2.70
N LEU A 154 15.86 -1.84 1.67
CA LEU A 154 16.37 -0.48 1.48
C LEU A 154 15.29 0.59 1.79
N LEU A 155 14.22 0.23 2.51
CA LEU A 155 13.12 1.13 2.91
C LEU A 155 12.32 1.70 1.73
N GLY A 156 12.10 0.90 0.68
CA GLY A 156 11.20 1.26 -0.41
C GLY A 156 10.58 0.03 -1.06
N GLU A 157 9.54 0.22 -1.86
CA GLU A 157 8.84 -0.88 -2.52
C GLU A 157 8.73 -0.62 -4.04
N VAL A 158 7.92 -1.42 -4.74
CA VAL A 158 7.64 -1.31 -6.18
C VAL A 158 7.39 0.12 -6.67
N HIS A 159 6.59 0.94 -6.00
CA HIS A 159 6.35 2.32 -6.46
C HIS A 159 7.59 3.20 -6.29
N CYS A 160 8.30 3.12 -5.16
CA CYS A 160 9.56 3.83 -4.96
C CYS A 160 10.63 3.48 -6.01
N GLY A 161 10.62 2.23 -6.51
CA GLY A 161 11.55 1.76 -7.53
C GLY A 161 11.16 2.09 -8.97
N THR A 162 10.01 2.71 -9.22
CA THR A 162 9.47 2.91 -10.56
C THR A 162 8.95 4.33 -10.80
N ASN A 163 8.66 4.66 -12.06
CA ASN A 163 7.97 5.90 -12.42
C ASN A 163 7.13 5.67 -13.68
N VAL A 164 6.02 6.38 -13.84
CA VAL A 164 5.05 6.15 -14.91
C VAL A 164 4.68 7.46 -15.60
N ARG A 165 4.93 7.54 -16.90
CA ARG A 165 4.35 8.59 -17.75
C ARG A 165 2.92 8.21 -18.13
N ARG A 166 1.97 9.13 -17.91
CA ARG A 166 0.53 8.92 -18.16
C ARG A 166 0.01 9.80 -19.29
N GLN A 167 -1.14 9.43 -19.84
CA GLN A 167 -1.85 10.28 -20.80
C GLN A 167 -2.32 11.56 -20.10
N PRO A 168 -2.11 12.76 -20.69
CA PRO A 168 -2.65 14.01 -20.15
C PRO A 168 -4.18 13.99 -20.06
N PHE A 169 -4.74 14.80 -19.15
CA PHE A 169 -6.18 14.98 -19.08
C PHE A 169 -6.75 15.51 -20.40
N SER A 170 -7.93 15.02 -20.78
CA SER A 170 -8.66 15.53 -21.94
C SER A 170 -9.16 16.96 -21.72
N PHE A 171 -9.58 17.27 -20.48
CA PHE A 171 -9.98 18.59 -20.01
C PHE A 171 -8.85 19.61 -20.20
N LYS A 172 -9.19 20.79 -20.72
CA LYS A 172 -8.21 21.86 -20.94
C LYS A 172 -8.13 22.74 -19.72
N TRP A 173 -6.93 22.89 -19.17
CA TRP A 173 -6.71 23.59 -17.90
C TRP A 173 -7.17 25.05 -17.93
N TRP A 174 -7.13 25.73 -19.09
CA TRP A 174 -7.62 27.12 -19.25
C TRP A 174 -9.15 27.27 -19.20
N HIS A 175 -9.90 26.18 -19.11
CA HIS A 175 -11.35 26.20 -18.83
C HIS A 175 -11.67 26.07 -17.34
N MET A 176 -10.66 25.84 -16.48
CA MET A 176 -10.84 25.86 -15.04
C MET A 176 -11.01 27.30 -14.55
N VAL A 177 -11.81 27.48 -13.50
CA VAL A 177 -11.82 28.68 -12.67
C VAL A 177 -11.15 28.28 -11.34
N PRO A 178 -9.85 28.56 -11.15
CA PRO A 178 -9.08 28.10 -9.99
C PRO A 178 -9.52 28.72 -8.67
#